data_AF-A0A554MEP3-F1
#
_entry.id   AF-A0A554MEP3-F1
#
_cell.length_a   1.000
_cell.length_b   1.000
_cell.length_c   1.000
_cell.angle_alpha   90.00
_cell.angle_beta   90.00
_cell.angle_gamma   90.00
#
_symmetry.space_group_name_H-M   'P 1'
#
loop_
_entity.id
_entity.type
_entity.pdbx_description
1 polymer ?
#
loop_
_entity_poly.entity_id
_entity_poly.type
_entity_poly.pdbx_seq_one_letter_code
_entity_poly.pdbx_strand_id
1 'polypeptide(L)'
;DIEKINTVRKHLSLARGGFLAKYIYPAKAVSLIFSDVPGHSIEFVASGPTTKDTTTISDAREVLWKYNTLKDLNISNLDLIETPKHNKYFKNIDNILVVSNEVALRAMADKALKLGFQAEIITNNFSGEARNLGKEFVSKLEEKNPKTVLLYGGESTVTVRGDGKGGRNQELALSALRYIKDNQLLVSVASDGRDNCELAGAICDIISRIKVKNLGLSVEKYLENNDSYGFFVKTGDYLLTGDTGSNVSDLIIAIKNG
;
A
#
# COMPACT_ATOMS: atom_id res chain seq x y z
N ASP A 1 0.65 -15.47 1.52
CA ASP A 1 -0.39 -14.84 0.70
C ASP A 1 -1.59 -14.55 1.60
N ILE A 2 -1.95 -13.28 1.73
CA ILE A 2 -2.97 -12.80 2.66
C ILE A 2 -4.38 -13.26 2.27
N GLU A 3 -4.64 -13.42 0.96
CA GLU A 3 -5.94 -13.85 0.47
C GLU A 3 -6.24 -15.27 0.95
N LYS A 4 -5.27 -16.18 0.85
CA LYS A 4 -5.38 -17.57 1.33
C LYS A 4 -5.67 -17.64 2.83
N ILE A 5 -5.00 -16.81 3.62
CA ILE A 5 -5.25 -16.71 5.06
C ILE A 5 -6.67 -16.19 5.32
N ASN A 6 -7.12 -15.17 4.58
CA ASN A 6 -8.45 -14.62 4.71
C ASN A 6 -9.55 -15.62 4.32
N THR A 7 -9.34 -16.43 3.28
CA THR A 7 -10.24 -17.53 2.91
C THR A 7 -10.50 -18.46 4.10
N VAL A 8 -9.44 -18.96 4.75
CA VAL A 8 -9.56 -19.83 5.93
C VAL A 8 -10.20 -19.08 7.11
N ARG A 9 -9.79 -17.84 7.38
CA ARG A 9 -10.31 -17.01 8.48
C ARG A 9 -11.80 -16.73 8.39
N LYS A 10 -12.34 -16.52 7.18
CA LYS A 10 -13.78 -16.31 6.95
C LYS A 10 -14.58 -17.58 7.27
N HIS A 11 -14.05 -18.74 6.92
CA HIS A 11 -14.66 -20.06 7.13
C HIS A 11 -14.49 -20.61 8.57
N LEU A 12 -13.92 -19.82 9.48
CA LEU A 12 -13.77 -20.14 10.90
C LEU A 12 -14.46 -19.13 11.81
N SER A 13 -15.16 -18.13 11.25
CA SER A 13 -15.67 -17.00 12.03
C SER A 13 -17.09 -16.62 11.65
N LEU A 14 -17.97 -16.59 12.66
CA LEU A 14 -19.32 -16.04 12.53
C LEU A 14 -19.36 -14.51 12.51
N ALA A 15 -18.21 -13.82 12.52
CA ALA A 15 -18.14 -12.37 12.42
C ALA A 15 -17.64 -11.88 11.04
N ARG A 16 -17.13 -12.77 10.19
CA ARG A 16 -16.46 -12.44 8.92
C ARG A 16 -17.28 -12.95 7.73
N GLY A 17 -16.83 -12.67 6.50
CA GLY A 17 -17.36 -13.30 5.28
C GLY A 17 -18.87 -13.12 5.06
N GLY A 18 -19.45 -12.01 5.50
CA GLY A 18 -20.87 -11.72 5.32
C GLY A 18 -21.80 -12.17 6.45
N PHE A 19 -21.30 -12.77 7.53
CA PHE A 19 -22.15 -13.19 8.64
C PHE A 19 -22.82 -12.01 9.37
N LEU A 20 -22.15 -10.87 9.49
CA LEU A 20 -22.78 -9.68 10.08
C LEU A 20 -23.96 -9.20 9.22
N ALA A 21 -23.82 -9.18 7.89
CA ALA A 21 -24.93 -8.89 6.98
C ALA A 21 -26.09 -9.89 7.15
N LYS A 22 -25.78 -11.19 7.32
CA LYS A 22 -26.79 -12.22 7.58
C LYS A 22 -27.54 -11.99 8.89
N TYR A 23 -26.86 -11.59 9.96
CA TYR A 23 -27.50 -11.32 11.26
C TYR A 23 -28.32 -10.04 11.28
N ILE A 24 -27.95 -9.04 10.48
CA ILE A 24 -28.70 -7.78 10.32
C ILE A 24 -30.00 -8.02 9.56
N TYR A 25 -30.02 -8.93 8.59
CA TYR A 25 -31.21 -9.21 7.79
C TYR A 25 -32.45 -9.52 8.67
N PRO A 26 -33.62 -8.90 8.42
CA PRO A 26 -33.97 -8.08 7.25
C PRO A 26 -33.77 -6.56 7.42
N ALA A 27 -33.16 -6.08 8.51
CA ALA A 27 -32.96 -4.64 8.73
C ALA A 27 -32.03 -4.00 7.67
N LYS A 28 -32.06 -2.67 7.59
CA LYS A 28 -31.13 -1.88 6.79
C LYS A 28 -29.89 -1.54 7.61
N ALA A 29 -28.71 -1.60 6.98
CA ALA A 29 -27.48 -1.10 7.58
C ALA A 29 -26.63 -0.34 6.58
N VAL A 30 -25.85 0.60 7.09
CA VAL A 30 -24.83 1.35 6.35
C VAL A 30 -23.49 1.07 7.01
N SER A 31 -22.55 0.54 6.26
CA SER A 31 -21.18 0.27 6.70
C SER A 31 -20.26 1.37 6.17
N LEU A 32 -19.66 2.14 7.07
CA LEU A 32 -18.68 3.16 6.73
C LEU A 32 -17.28 2.57 6.90
N ILE A 33 -16.55 2.47 5.79
CA ILE A 33 -15.36 1.62 5.70
C ILE A 33 -14.13 2.49 5.52
N PHE A 34 -13.12 2.19 6.34
CA PHE A 34 -11.78 2.76 6.30
C PHE A 34 -10.85 1.63 5.82
N SER A 35 -10.23 1.81 4.67
CA SER A 35 -9.38 0.79 4.04
C SER A 35 -7.93 1.23 4.02
N ASP A 36 -7.11 0.48 4.73
CA ASP A 36 -5.65 0.47 4.61
C ASP A 36 -5.18 -0.42 3.44
N VAL A 37 -6.04 -1.31 2.95
CA VAL A 37 -5.75 -2.20 1.83
C VAL A 37 -5.82 -1.45 0.49
N PRO A 38 -4.76 -1.49 -0.33
CA PRO A 38 -4.78 -0.96 -1.70
C PRO A 38 -5.83 -1.62 -2.60
N GLY A 39 -6.31 -0.90 -3.62
CA GLY A 39 -7.10 -1.51 -4.72
C GLY A 39 -8.60 -1.75 -4.48
N HIS A 40 -9.25 -1.03 -3.56
CA HIS A 40 -10.72 -1.01 -3.38
C HIS A 40 -11.41 -2.32 -2.97
N SER A 41 -10.68 -3.36 -2.55
CA SER A 41 -11.28 -4.64 -2.20
C SER A 41 -11.89 -4.63 -0.80
N ILE A 42 -13.10 -4.06 -0.69
CA ILE A 42 -13.88 -3.96 0.55
C ILE A 42 -14.06 -5.34 1.23
N GLU A 43 -14.09 -6.41 0.46
CA GLU A 43 -14.20 -7.79 0.92
C GLU A 43 -13.00 -8.30 1.75
N PHE A 44 -11.86 -7.61 1.68
CA PHE A 44 -10.69 -7.92 2.50
C PHE A 44 -10.63 -7.08 3.77
N VAL A 45 -11.26 -5.91 3.79
CA VAL A 45 -11.29 -5.04 4.98
C VAL A 45 -12.06 -5.74 6.10
N ALA A 46 -11.39 -5.96 7.23
CA ALA A 46 -11.90 -6.77 8.35
C ALA A 46 -12.40 -8.18 7.94
N SER A 47 -11.89 -8.73 6.83
CA SER A 47 -12.38 -9.96 6.21
C SER A 47 -13.86 -9.92 5.79
N GLY A 48 -14.37 -8.75 5.42
CA GLY A 48 -15.64 -8.59 4.73
C GLY A 48 -16.87 -9.00 5.56
N PRO A 49 -17.09 -8.44 6.77
CA PRO A 49 -18.22 -8.83 7.63
C PRO A 49 -19.59 -8.55 7.00
N THR A 50 -19.67 -7.51 6.16
CA THR A 50 -20.88 -7.00 5.51
C THR A 50 -20.88 -7.23 3.99
N THR A 51 -19.88 -7.93 3.45
CA THR A 51 -19.74 -8.24 2.03
C THR A 51 -19.96 -9.72 1.76
N LYS A 52 -20.44 -10.05 0.57
CA LYS A 52 -20.60 -11.43 0.14
C LYS A 52 -19.23 -12.05 -0.11
N ASP A 53 -18.89 -13.10 0.63
CA ASP A 53 -17.70 -13.89 0.34
C ASP A 53 -17.92 -14.78 -0.88
N THR A 54 -16.94 -14.84 -1.78
CA THR A 54 -16.99 -15.66 -3.00
C THR A 54 -16.34 -17.03 -2.81
N THR A 55 -15.46 -17.17 -1.82
CA THR A 55 -14.77 -18.44 -1.51
C THR A 55 -15.66 -19.43 -0.78
N THR A 56 -15.33 -20.71 -0.76
CA THR A 56 -16.14 -21.80 -0.20
C THR A 56 -15.37 -22.58 0.86
N ILE A 57 -16.07 -23.47 1.59
CA ILE A 57 -15.39 -24.45 2.45
C ILE A 57 -14.33 -25.25 1.67
N SER A 58 -14.59 -25.58 0.41
CA SER A 58 -13.64 -26.34 -0.42
C SER A 58 -12.34 -25.57 -0.62
N ASP A 59 -12.43 -24.27 -0.91
CA ASP A 59 -11.25 -23.40 -1.09
C ASP A 59 -10.45 -23.30 0.21
N ALA A 60 -11.14 -23.17 1.36
CA ALA A 60 -10.50 -23.15 2.67
C ALA A 60 -9.78 -24.47 2.98
N ARG A 61 -10.38 -25.62 2.63
CA ARG A 61 -9.73 -26.95 2.78
C ARG A 61 -8.52 -27.10 1.88
N GLU A 62 -8.61 -26.63 0.64
CA GLU A 62 -7.48 -26.67 -0.30
C GLU A 62 -6.28 -25.88 0.25
N VAL A 63 -6.52 -24.69 0.81
CA VAL A 63 -5.48 -23.90 1.45
C VAL A 63 -4.84 -24.66 2.62
N LEU A 64 -5.64 -25.21 3.54
CA LEU A 64 -5.13 -25.96 4.69
C LEU A 64 -4.31 -27.20 4.27
N TRP A 65 -4.77 -27.90 3.22
CA TRP A 65 -4.07 -29.05 2.65
C TRP A 65 -2.75 -28.66 2.01
N LYS A 66 -2.75 -27.62 1.17
CA LYS A 66 -1.57 -27.12 0.45
C LYS A 66 -0.41 -26.74 1.39
N TYR A 67 -0.72 -26.25 2.58
CA TYR A 67 0.27 -25.87 3.59
C TYR A 67 0.45 -26.91 4.71
N ASN A 68 -0.12 -28.11 4.56
CA ASN A 68 -0.02 -29.21 5.55
C ASN A 68 -0.41 -28.80 6.99
N THR A 69 -1.25 -27.77 7.12
CA THR A 69 -1.44 -27.04 8.39
C THR A 69 -2.07 -27.90 9.48
N LEU A 70 -3.03 -28.76 9.12
CA LEU A 70 -3.70 -29.64 10.08
C LEU A 70 -2.74 -30.66 10.70
N LYS A 71 -1.82 -31.20 9.88
CA LYS A 71 -0.80 -32.14 10.34
C LYS A 71 0.20 -31.44 11.25
N ASP A 72 0.67 -30.25 10.87
CA ASP A 72 1.64 -29.49 11.67
C ASP A 72 1.06 -29.06 13.04
N LEU A 73 -0.25 -28.85 13.10
CA LEU A 73 -0.98 -28.53 14.34
C LEU A 73 -1.46 -29.77 15.12
N ASN A 74 -1.25 -30.99 14.62
CA ASN A 74 -1.82 -32.23 15.18
C ASN A 74 -3.35 -32.18 15.37
N ILE A 75 -4.07 -31.55 14.43
CA ILE A 75 -5.52 -31.46 14.41
C ILE A 75 -6.06 -32.45 13.36
N SER A 76 -6.94 -33.36 13.77
CA SER A 76 -7.50 -34.40 12.88
C SER A 76 -8.46 -33.85 11.82
N ASN A 77 -9.28 -32.87 12.20
CA ASN A 77 -10.18 -32.16 11.31
C ASN A 77 -10.49 -30.78 11.89
N LEU A 78 -10.86 -29.84 11.02
CA LEU A 78 -11.28 -28.49 11.41
C LEU A 78 -12.70 -28.25 10.91
N ASP A 79 -13.59 -27.88 11.82
CA ASP A 79 -14.98 -27.59 11.50
C ASP A 79 -15.10 -26.22 10.84
N LEU A 80 -15.05 -26.25 9.51
CA LEU A 80 -15.26 -25.09 8.67
C LEU A 80 -16.76 -24.83 8.48
N ILE A 81 -17.13 -23.56 8.54
CA ILE A 81 -18.50 -23.08 8.32
C ILE A 81 -18.62 -22.43 6.94
N GLU A 82 -19.71 -22.71 6.23
CA GLU A 82 -19.97 -22.05 4.96
C GLU A 82 -20.45 -20.62 5.21
N THR A 83 -19.86 -19.67 4.48
CA THR A 83 -20.17 -18.26 4.62
C THR A 83 -21.49 -17.92 3.89
N PRO A 84 -22.22 -16.87 4.29
CA PRO A 84 -23.52 -16.57 3.68
C PRO A 84 -23.45 -16.24 2.18
N LYS A 85 -24.07 -17.08 1.34
CA LYS A 85 -24.07 -16.91 -0.13
C LYS A 85 -25.33 -16.28 -0.73
N HIS A 86 -26.44 -16.29 0.00
CA HIS A 86 -27.71 -15.81 -0.55
C HIS A 86 -27.73 -14.27 -0.63
N ASN A 87 -28.02 -13.75 -1.83
CA ASN A 87 -28.06 -12.30 -2.09
C ASN A 87 -29.05 -11.54 -1.18
N LYS A 88 -30.08 -12.22 -0.64
CA LYS A 88 -31.05 -11.61 0.28
C LYS A 88 -30.40 -10.95 1.50
N TYR A 89 -29.28 -11.48 1.99
CA TYR A 89 -28.59 -10.94 3.17
C TYR A 89 -27.86 -9.62 2.90
N PHE A 90 -27.52 -9.34 1.63
CA PHE A 90 -26.72 -8.19 1.25
C PHE A 90 -27.55 -7.06 0.62
N LYS A 91 -28.81 -7.32 0.27
CA LYS A 91 -29.69 -6.37 -0.44
C LYS A 91 -29.99 -5.07 0.32
N ASN A 92 -29.92 -5.12 1.66
CA ASN A 92 -30.23 -3.99 2.55
C ASN A 92 -28.96 -3.40 3.20
N ILE A 93 -27.78 -3.74 2.66
CA ILE A 93 -26.49 -3.30 3.19
C ILE A 93 -25.86 -2.34 2.19
N ASP A 94 -25.68 -1.09 2.62
CA ASP A 94 -24.93 -0.09 1.87
C ASP A 94 -23.48 -0.06 2.41
N ASN A 95 -22.50 -0.54 1.64
CA ASN A 95 -21.08 -0.46 2.00
C ASN A 95 -20.46 0.78 1.35
N ILE A 96 -20.03 1.74 2.15
CA ILE A 96 -19.48 3.02 1.70
C ILE A 96 -18.01 3.09 2.13
N LEU A 97 -17.11 3.14 1.16
CA LEU A 97 -15.70 3.40 1.41
C LEU A 97 -15.49 4.90 1.63
N VAL A 98 -15.27 5.29 2.88
CA VAL A 98 -15.14 6.70 3.29
C VAL A 98 -13.67 7.14 3.25
N VAL A 99 -12.76 6.25 3.63
CA VAL A 99 -11.33 6.53 3.68
C VAL A 99 -10.57 5.42 2.96
N SER A 100 -9.78 5.81 1.97
CA SER A 100 -8.89 4.93 1.21
C SER A 100 -7.78 5.74 0.54
N ASN A 101 -6.80 5.02 -0.02
CA ASN A 101 -5.73 5.65 -0.78
C ASN A 101 -6.25 6.38 -2.02
N GLU A 102 -7.29 5.89 -2.68
CA GLU A 102 -7.96 6.59 -3.79
C GLU A 102 -8.48 7.98 -3.38
N VAL A 103 -9.07 8.10 -2.18
CA VAL A 103 -9.55 9.40 -1.68
C VAL A 103 -8.38 10.37 -1.54
N ALA A 104 -7.25 9.91 -1.00
CA ALA A 104 -6.03 10.71 -0.90
C ALA A 104 -5.48 11.10 -2.28
N LEU A 105 -5.38 10.15 -3.21
CA LEU A 105 -4.89 10.39 -4.57
C LEU A 105 -5.73 11.41 -5.33
N ARG A 106 -7.06 11.36 -5.21
CA ARG A 106 -7.96 12.36 -5.80
C ARG A 106 -7.73 13.75 -5.22
N ALA A 107 -7.60 13.86 -3.90
CA ALA A 107 -7.31 15.13 -3.24
C ALA A 107 -5.94 15.71 -3.69
N MET A 108 -4.94 14.84 -3.88
CA MET A 108 -3.63 15.22 -4.41
C MET A 108 -3.72 15.69 -5.87
N ALA A 109 -4.49 15.00 -6.71
CA ALA A 109 -4.72 15.38 -8.11
C ALA A 109 -5.41 16.74 -8.23
N ASP A 110 -6.47 16.96 -7.46
CA ASP A 110 -7.18 18.24 -7.39
C ASP A 110 -6.26 19.39 -6.95
N LYS A 111 -5.36 19.12 -5.99
CA LYS A 111 -4.38 20.10 -5.54
C LYS A 111 -3.35 20.41 -6.63
N ALA A 112 -2.84 19.39 -7.33
CA ALA A 112 -1.90 19.56 -8.42
C ALA A 112 -2.49 20.40 -9.57
N LEU A 113 -3.75 20.14 -9.96
CA LEU A 113 -4.49 20.94 -10.95
C LEU A 113 -4.60 22.41 -10.54
N LYS A 114 -4.94 22.68 -9.27
CA LYS A 114 -5.00 24.05 -8.72
C LYS A 114 -3.65 24.76 -8.70
N LEU A 115 -2.54 24.00 -8.66
CA LEU A 115 -1.18 24.53 -8.74
C LEU A 115 -0.68 24.69 -10.18
N GLY A 116 -1.51 24.38 -11.19
CA GLY A 116 -1.18 24.56 -12.61
C GLY A 116 -0.42 23.38 -13.24
N PHE A 117 -0.44 22.21 -12.59
CA PHE A 117 0.08 20.97 -13.17
C PHE A 117 -1.04 20.15 -13.81
N GLN A 118 -0.70 19.38 -14.86
CA GLN A 118 -1.50 18.22 -15.25
C GLN A 118 -1.29 17.11 -14.22
N ALA A 119 -2.36 16.44 -13.79
CA ALA A 119 -2.30 15.38 -12.79
C ALA A 119 -2.85 14.07 -13.34
N GLU A 120 -2.13 12.96 -13.13
CA GLU A 120 -2.53 11.63 -13.56
C GLU A 120 -2.36 10.65 -12.38
N ILE A 121 -3.47 10.05 -11.94
CA ILE A 121 -3.44 8.92 -11.01
C ILE A 121 -3.12 7.68 -11.83
N ILE A 122 -1.92 7.15 -11.69
CA ILE A 122 -1.44 6.02 -12.48
C ILE A 122 -2.03 4.71 -11.99
N THR A 123 -2.07 4.52 -10.67
CA THR A 123 -2.64 3.34 -10.00
C THR A 123 -2.85 3.65 -8.52
N ASN A 124 -3.82 2.98 -7.92
CA ASN A 124 -4.06 2.93 -6.48
C ASN A 124 -3.75 1.55 -5.87
N ASN A 125 -3.03 0.72 -6.63
CA ASN A 125 -2.67 -0.63 -6.23
C ASN A 125 -1.30 -1.04 -6.82
N PHE A 126 -0.30 -0.16 -6.79
CA PHE A 126 1.05 -0.62 -7.15
C PHE A 126 1.54 -1.64 -6.13
N SER A 127 2.33 -2.60 -6.59
CA SER A 127 3.05 -3.54 -5.76
C SER A 127 4.36 -3.95 -6.41
N GLY A 128 5.30 -4.46 -5.60
CA GLY A 128 6.60 -4.91 -6.08
C GLY A 128 7.75 -4.39 -5.23
N GLU A 129 8.96 -4.75 -5.63
CA GLU A 129 10.17 -4.37 -4.91
C GLU A 129 10.44 -2.87 -5.03
N ALA A 130 10.58 -2.18 -3.90
CA ALA A 130 10.77 -0.73 -3.80
C ALA A 130 11.90 -0.21 -4.71
N ARG A 131 13.04 -0.92 -4.75
CA ARG A 131 14.18 -0.55 -5.60
C ARG A 131 13.87 -0.63 -7.10
N ASN A 132 12.94 -1.46 -7.53
CA ASN A 132 12.55 -1.55 -8.93
C ASN A 132 11.55 -0.46 -9.30
N LEU A 133 10.57 -0.22 -8.40
CA LEU A 133 9.54 0.81 -8.58
C LEU A 133 10.14 2.21 -8.70
N GLY A 134 11.19 2.54 -7.93
CA GLY A 134 11.88 3.83 -8.04
C GLY A 134 12.41 4.11 -9.45
N LYS A 135 12.96 3.09 -10.13
CA LYS A 135 13.39 3.20 -11.54
C LYS A 135 12.19 3.35 -12.47
N GLU A 136 11.17 2.51 -12.30
CA GLU A 136 9.98 2.49 -13.15
C GLU A 136 9.26 3.84 -13.12
N PHE A 137 9.05 4.41 -11.93
CA PHE A 137 8.29 5.65 -11.78
C PHE A 137 9.01 6.85 -12.38
N VAL A 138 10.33 6.94 -12.20
CA VAL A 138 11.13 7.98 -12.87
C VAL A 138 11.13 7.80 -14.39
N SER A 139 11.21 6.55 -14.88
CA SER A 139 11.14 6.27 -16.32
C SER A 139 9.79 6.69 -16.91
N LYS A 140 8.69 6.40 -16.22
CA LYS A 140 7.35 6.81 -16.63
C LYS A 140 7.15 8.33 -16.56
N LEU A 141 7.77 8.99 -15.58
CA LEU A 141 7.76 10.45 -15.47
C LEU A 141 8.52 11.10 -16.65
N GLU A 142 9.62 10.49 -17.09
CA GLU A 142 10.43 10.99 -18.19
C GLU A 142 9.63 11.13 -19.49
N GLU A 143 8.71 10.20 -19.76
CA GLU A 143 7.85 10.18 -20.95
C GLU A 143 6.80 11.31 -20.98
N LYS A 144 6.61 12.02 -19.86
CA LYS A 144 5.58 13.05 -19.73
C LYS A 144 6.07 14.43 -20.16
N ASN A 145 5.12 15.30 -20.47
CA ASN A 145 5.40 16.71 -20.72
C ASN A 145 5.79 17.42 -19.41
N PRO A 146 6.53 18.55 -19.48
CA PRO A 146 6.73 19.41 -18.32
C PRO A 146 5.40 19.86 -17.71
N LYS A 147 5.42 20.22 -16.42
CA LYS A 147 4.24 20.52 -15.58
C LYS A 147 3.26 19.33 -15.46
N THR A 148 3.80 18.12 -15.30
CA THR A 148 3.01 16.91 -15.02
C THR A 148 3.32 16.35 -13.64
N VAL A 149 2.28 15.89 -12.94
CA VAL A 149 2.35 15.13 -11.68
C VAL A 149 1.76 13.75 -11.91
N LEU A 150 2.54 12.72 -11.62
CA LEU A 150 2.09 11.33 -11.58
C LEU A 150 1.89 10.92 -10.12
N LEU A 151 0.75 10.32 -9.84
CA LEU A 151 0.34 9.90 -8.50
C LEU A 151 0.17 8.40 -8.45
N TYR A 152 0.71 7.78 -7.41
CA TYR A 152 0.64 6.33 -7.21
C TYR A 152 0.25 6.05 -5.76
N GLY A 153 -0.70 5.14 -5.56
CA GLY A 153 -1.03 4.57 -4.25
C GLY A 153 -0.89 3.05 -4.29
N GLY A 154 -0.53 2.45 -3.17
CA GLY A 154 -0.20 1.03 -3.12
C GLY A 154 0.76 0.70 -2.00
N GLU A 155 1.42 -0.44 -2.12
CA GLU A 155 2.40 -0.89 -1.13
C GLU A 155 3.55 -1.62 -1.81
N SER A 156 4.77 -1.18 -1.51
CA SER A 156 5.98 -1.86 -1.97
C SER A 156 6.53 -2.82 -0.92
N THR A 157 7.43 -3.69 -1.34
CA THR A 157 8.20 -4.58 -0.46
C THR A 157 9.69 -4.28 -0.56
N VAL A 158 10.41 -4.61 0.51
CA VAL A 158 11.88 -4.60 0.53
C VAL A 158 12.36 -6.00 0.85
N THR A 159 13.19 -6.54 -0.04
CA THR A 159 13.95 -7.75 0.25
C THR A 159 15.18 -7.34 1.05
N VAL A 160 15.15 -7.59 2.36
CA VAL A 160 16.25 -7.27 3.28
C VAL A 160 17.44 -8.20 3.02
N ARG A 161 18.62 -7.61 2.81
CA ARG A 161 19.89 -8.27 2.47
C ARG A 161 21.05 -7.83 3.37
N GLY A 162 21.00 -6.60 3.90
CA GLY A 162 21.97 -6.07 4.85
C GLY A 162 21.37 -5.80 6.22
N ASP A 163 22.18 -5.22 7.10
CA ASP A 163 21.83 -4.92 8.50
C ASP A 163 21.48 -3.42 8.71
N GLY A 164 21.23 -2.70 7.61
CA GLY A 164 20.86 -1.29 7.62
C GLY A 164 19.48 -1.02 8.22
N LYS A 165 19.20 0.26 8.45
CA LYS A 165 17.88 0.73 8.89
C LYS A 165 17.18 1.43 7.72
N GLY A 166 15.87 1.24 7.59
CA GLY A 166 15.11 1.91 6.54
C GLY A 166 13.70 1.36 6.38
N GLY A 167 13.04 1.84 5.34
CA GLY A 167 11.73 1.36 4.94
C GLY A 167 11.53 1.40 3.43
N ARG A 168 10.32 0.98 3.03
CA ARG A 168 9.94 0.76 1.64
C ARG A 168 9.83 2.07 0.87
N ASN A 169 9.31 3.13 1.49
CA ASN A 169 9.18 4.44 0.88
C ASN A 169 10.54 5.12 0.70
N GLN A 170 11.39 5.05 1.72
CA GLN A 170 12.77 5.53 1.65
C GLN A 170 13.58 4.74 0.62
N GLU A 171 13.49 3.41 0.59
CA GLU A 171 14.22 2.61 -0.41
C GLU A 171 13.77 2.91 -1.85
N LEU A 172 12.48 3.17 -2.06
CA LEU A 172 11.93 3.61 -3.35
C LEU A 172 12.52 4.97 -3.77
N ALA A 173 12.49 5.96 -2.87
CA ALA A 173 13.05 7.29 -3.14
C ALA A 173 14.56 7.24 -3.39
N LEU A 174 15.29 6.45 -2.61
CA LEU A 174 16.73 6.25 -2.77
C LEU A 174 17.06 5.58 -4.12
N SER A 175 16.25 4.63 -4.54
CA SER A 175 16.38 4.02 -5.87
C SER A 175 16.11 5.04 -6.99
N ALA A 176 15.04 5.83 -6.86
CA ALA A 176 14.66 6.86 -7.83
C ALA A 176 15.76 7.91 -8.01
N LEU A 177 16.49 8.26 -6.94
CA LEU A 177 17.57 9.25 -6.96
C LEU A 177 18.69 8.91 -7.98
N ARG A 178 18.88 7.62 -8.31
CA ARG A 178 19.84 7.18 -9.35
C ARG A 178 19.45 7.62 -10.76
N TYR A 179 18.18 7.86 -10.99
CA TYR A 179 17.60 8.09 -12.33
C TYR A 179 17.02 9.50 -12.50
N ILE A 180 16.80 10.22 -11.40
CA ILE A 180 16.12 11.51 -11.44
C ILE A 180 16.92 12.58 -12.20
N LYS A 181 16.22 13.33 -13.05
CA LYS A 181 16.78 14.44 -13.83
C LYS A 181 16.58 15.79 -13.12
N ASP A 182 17.24 16.82 -13.64
CA ASP A 182 17.32 18.14 -13.02
C ASP A 182 15.96 18.82 -12.82
N ASN A 183 14.99 18.56 -13.70
CA ASN A 183 13.64 19.09 -13.62
C ASN A 183 12.64 18.11 -12.98
N GLN A 184 13.10 17.11 -12.24
CA GLN A 184 12.25 16.08 -11.66
C GLN A 184 12.37 16.03 -10.15
N LEU A 185 11.25 15.66 -9.52
CA LEU A 185 11.13 15.46 -8.09
C LEU A 185 10.29 14.22 -7.83
N LEU A 186 10.70 13.39 -6.88
CA LEU A 186 9.89 12.27 -6.40
C LEU A 186 9.80 12.32 -4.88
N VAL A 187 8.58 12.18 -4.37
CA VAL A 187 8.25 12.06 -2.95
C VAL A 187 7.62 10.70 -2.76
N SER A 188 8.10 9.94 -1.79
CA SER A 188 7.53 8.65 -1.39
C SER A 188 7.23 8.71 0.10
N VAL A 189 5.99 8.46 0.50
CA VAL A 189 5.53 8.67 1.89
C VAL A 189 4.50 7.63 2.35
N ALA A 190 4.72 7.06 3.52
CA ALA A 190 3.76 6.27 4.27
C ALA A 190 2.70 7.18 4.88
N SER A 191 1.42 6.92 4.60
CA SER A 191 0.33 7.78 5.05
C SER A 191 0.11 7.77 6.57
N ASP A 192 0.51 6.70 7.25
CA ASP A 192 0.52 6.59 8.73
C ASP A 192 1.69 7.34 9.39
N GLY A 193 2.59 7.86 8.57
CA GLY A 193 3.77 8.60 9.01
C GLY A 193 4.96 7.74 9.41
N ARG A 194 4.92 6.41 9.18
CA ARG A 194 5.98 5.48 9.59
C ARG A 194 6.35 4.50 8.48
N ASP A 195 7.51 4.70 7.90
CA ASP A 195 8.12 3.81 6.91
C ASP A 195 9.03 2.78 7.59
N ASN A 196 8.45 1.92 8.44
CA ASN A 196 9.17 0.97 9.31
C ASN A 196 10.18 1.61 10.29
N CYS A 197 10.17 2.94 10.40
CA CYS A 197 10.94 3.72 11.34
C CYS A 197 10.16 5.00 11.70
N GLU A 198 10.80 5.93 12.39
CA GLU A 198 10.23 7.22 12.79
C GLU A 198 10.02 8.21 11.63
N LEU A 199 10.52 7.88 10.44
CA LEU A 199 10.40 8.69 9.24
C LEU A 199 9.25 8.15 8.42
N ALA A 200 8.50 9.04 7.78
CA ALA A 200 7.39 8.67 6.91
C ALA A 200 7.86 8.28 5.50
N GLY A 201 9.08 8.66 5.11
CA GLY A 201 9.55 8.48 3.74
C GLY A 201 10.65 9.47 3.41
N ALA A 202 10.76 9.83 2.13
CA ALA A 202 11.79 10.74 1.65
C ALA A 202 11.38 11.48 0.39
N ILE A 203 12.09 12.58 0.14
CA ILE A 203 12.06 13.36 -1.09
C ILE A 203 13.38 13.18 -1.83
N CYS A 204 13.34 13.12 -3.15
CA CYS A 204 14.54 13.10 -3.97
C CYS A 204 14.38 13.98 -5.22
N ASP A 205 15.44 14.70 -5.54
CA ASP A 205 15.52 15.68 -6.63
C ASP A 205 17.00 16.00 -6.97
N ILE A 206 17.23 17.04 -7.76
CA ILE A 206 18.58 17.50 -8.11
C ILE A 206 19.38 18.02 -6.90
N ILE A 207 18.71 18.64 -5.93
CA ILE A 207 19.36 19.14 -4.71
C ILE A 207 19.91 17.95 -3.91
N SER A 208 19.12 16.88 -3.81
CA SER A 208 19.49 15.62 -3.19
C SER A 208 20.74 15.02 -3.87
N ARG A 209 20.80 15.01 -5.21
CA ARG A 209 21.98 14.51 -5.96
C ARG A 209 23.24 15.33 -5.68
N ILE A 210 23.12 16.65 -5.59
CA ILE A 210 24.24 17.54 -5.26
C ILE A 210 24.75 17.25 -3.84
N LYS A 211 23.86 17.09 -2.87
CA LYS A 211 24.22 16.72 -1.49
C LYS A 211 24.97 15.39 -1.42
N VAL A 212 24.49 14.36 -2.13
CA VAL A 212 25.16 13.05 -2.22
C VAL A 212 26.60 13.18 -2.71
N LYS A 213 26.80 13.95 -3.78
CA LYS A 213 28.14 14.18 -4.35
C LYS A 213 29.05 14.90 -3.35
N ASN A 214 28.54 15.96 -2.71
CA ASN A 214 29.32 16.77 -1.75
C ASN A 214 29.69 15.97 -0.49
N LEU A 215 28.83 15.06 -0.05
CA LEU A 215 29.05 14.19 1.11
C LEU A 215 29.83 12.90 0.77
N GLY A 216 30.16 12.67 -0.51
CA GLY A 216 30.85 11.45 -0.96
C GLY A 216 30.07 10.16 -0.70
N LEU A 217 28.73 10.23 -0.69
CA LEU A 217 27.87 9.06 -0.44
C LEU A 217 27.70 8.23 -1.72
N SER A 218 27.61 6.90 -1.57
CA SER A 218 27.28 5.99 -2.68
C SER A 218 25.88 5.44 -2.48
N VAL A 219 24.95 5.82 -3.35
CA VAL A 219 23.55 5.37 -3.32
C VAL A 219 23.46 3.84 -3.37
N GLU A 220 24.29 3.21 -4.20
CA GLU A 220 24.34 1.76 -4.39
C GLU A 220 24.67 1.03 -3.08
N LYS A 221 25.68 1.50 -2.34
CA LYS A 221 26.07 0.89 -1.05
C LYS A 221 24.94 0.94 -0.01
N TYR A 222 24.21 2.05 0.07
CA TYR A 222 23.08 2.17 1.00
C TYR A 222 21.89 1.29 0.57
N LEU A 223 21.63 1.15 -0.73
CA LEU A 223 20.61 0.22 -1.24
C LEU A 223 20.98 -1.25 -1.02
N GLU A 224 22.25 -1.61 -1.20
CA GLU A 224 22.74 -2.97 -0.97
C GLU A 224 22.67 -3.36 0.51
N ASN A 225 22.96 -2.42 1.41
CA ASN A 225 22.89 -2.63 2.85
C ASN A 225 21.49 -2.41 3.45
N ASN A 226 20.48 -2.04 2.65
CA ASN A 226 19.15 -1.61 3.11
C ASN A 226 19.19 -0.49 4.19
N ASP A 227 20.13 0.45 4.07
CA ASP A 227 20.32 1.55 5.02
C ASP A 227 19.77 2.88 4.49
N SER A 228 18.52 2.88 4.00
CA SER A 228 17.90 4.10 3.45
C SER A 228 17.67 5.19 4.52
N TYR A 229 17.45 4.80 5.77
CA TYR A 229 17.38 5.73 6.90
C TYR A 229 18.69 6.47 7.10
N GLY A 230 19.81 5.73 7.23
CA GLY A 230 21.13 6.33 7.45
C GLY A 230 21.53 7.27 6.32
N PHE A 231 21.12 6.94 5.09
CA PHE A 231 21.29 7.81 3.93
C PHE A 231 20.53 9.14 4.07
N PHE A 232 19.21 9.10 4.26
CA PHE A 232 18.39 10.32 4.26
C PHE A 232 18.61 11.18 5.48
N VAL A 233 18.99 10.60 6.63
CA VAL A 233 19.44 11.39 7.79
C VAL A 233 20.68 12.21 7.46
N LYS A 234 21.64 11.65 6.71
CA LYS A 234 22.86 12.38 6.32
C LYS A 234 22.59 13.48 5.29
N THR A 235 21.69 13.25 4.34
CA THR A 235 21.36 14.27 3.33
C THR A 235 20.32 15.29 3.82
N GLY A 236 19.54 14.93 4.85
CA GLY A 236 18.43 15.73 5.36
C GLY A 236 17.20 15.75 4.45
N ASP A 237 17.09 14.80 3.51
CA ASP A 237 15.96 14.70 2.56
C ASP A 237 14.89 13.69 3.00
N TYR A 238 14.80 13.43 4.31
CA TYR A 238 13.75 12.60 4.89
C TYR A 238 12.44 13.37 5.08
N LEU A 239 11.34 12.63 5.22
CA LEU A 239 10.04 13.16 5.61
C LEU A 239 9.74 12.74 7.05
N LEU A 240 9.49 13.72 7.92
CA LEU A 240 9.04 13.50 9.29
C LEU A 240 7.66 14.14 9.45
N THR A 241 6.61 13.33 9.41
CA THR A 241 5.22 13.79 9.58
C THR A 241 4.73 13.60 11.01
N GLY A 242 5.39 12.73 11.80
CA GLY A 242 4.81 12.18 13.02
C GLY A 242 3.67 11.20 12.72
N ASP A 243 3.03 10.71 13.77
CA ASP A 243 1.85 9.85 13.67
C ASP A 243 0.66 10.66 13.15
N THR A 244 0.12 10.25 12.00
CA THR A 244 -0.99 10.95 11.34
C THR A 244 -2.37 10.47 11.83
N GLY A 245 -2.42 9.36 12.58
CA GLY A 245 -3.66 8.74 13.04
C GLY A 245 -4.50 8.07 11.94
N SER A 246 -3.97 7.92 10.71
CA SER A 246 -4.68 7.27 9.60
C SER A 246 -3.71 6.51 8.70
N ASN A 247 -4.06 5.29 8.30
CA ASN A 247 -3.31 4.49 7.33
C ASN A 247 -4.16 4.23 6.08
N VAL A 248 -3.74 4.79 4.95
CA VAL A 248 -4.28 4.60 3.61
C VAL A 248 -3.16 4.27 2.63
N SER A 249 -2.30 3.30 2.98
CA SER A 249 -1.17 2.81 2.17
C SER A 249 -0.04 3.82 1.94
N ASP A 250 0.92 3.48 1.08
CA ASP A 250 1.97 4.39 0.62
C ASP A 250 1.43 5.30 -0.49
N LEU A 251 1.93 6.55 -0.53
CA LEU A 251 1.59 7.54 -1.53
C LEU A 251 2.88 8.06 -2.19
N ILE A 252 2.93 8.04 -3.53
CA ILE A 252 4.07 8.56 -4.30
C ILE A 252 3.62 9.70 -5.20
N ILE A 253 4.41 10.77 -5.20
CA ILE A 253 4.26 11.95 -6.04
C ILE A 253 5.50 12.07 -6.90
N ALA A 254 5.36 11.96 -8.22
CA ALA A 254 6.45 12.18 -9.15
C ALA A 254 6.12 13.39 -10.03
N ILE A 255 6.95 14.44 -9.98
CA ILE A 255 6.71 15.73 -10.61
C ILE A 255 7.77 15.99 -11.66
N LYS A 256 7.35 16.32 -12.89
CA LYS A 256 8.21 16.85 -13.94
C LYS A 256 7.93 18.33 -14.08
N ASN A 257 8.88 19.14 -13.67
CA ASN A 257 8.76 20.59 -13.68
C ASN A 257 9.00 21.18 -15.08
N GLY A 258 8.51 22.41 -15.24
CA GLY A 258 8.66 23.26 -16.42
C GLY A 258 10.10 23.61 -16.76
#